data_AF-A0A8T3Z1X2-F1
#
_entry.id   AF-A0A8T3Z1X2-F1
#
_cell.length_a   1.000
_cell.length_b   1.000
_cell.length_c   1.000
_cell.angle_alpha   90.00
_cell.angle_beta   90.00
_cell.angle_gamma   90.00
#
_symmetry.space_group_name_H-M   'P 1'
#
loop_
_entity.id
_entity.type
_entity.pdbx_description
1 polymer ?
#
loop_
_entity_poly.entity_id
_entity_poly.type
_entity_poly.pdbx_seq_one_letter_code
_entity_poly.pdbx_strand_id
1 'polypeptide(L)' 'PGGKVIGLCYMNMFENAGWDGKIDFDCIINGILTGEIYKKD' A
#
# COMPACT_ATOMS: atom_id res chain seq x y z
N PRO A 1 -6.84 11.08 22.26
CA PRO A 1 -5.62 10.23 22.30
C PRO A 1 -6.00 8.76 22.00
N GLY A 2 -5.24 8.05 21.15
CA GLY A 2 -5.58 6.70 20.70
C GLY A 2 -6.16 6.59 19.29
N GLY A 3 -5.86 7.56 18.42
CA GLY A 3 -6.20 7.45 17.00
C GLY A 3 -5.42 6.32 16.34
N LYS A 4 -6.05 5.64 15.38
CA LYS A 4 -5.44 4.55 14.61
C LYS A 4 -4.74 5.10 13.36
N VAL A 5 -3.58 4.55 13.03
CA VAL A 5 -2.82 4.91 11.82
C VAL A 5 -2.96 3.79 10.78
N ILE A 6 -3.58 4.13 9.64
CA ILE A 6 -3.74 3.20 8.51
C ILE A 6 -2.82 3.62 7.38
N GLY A 7 -2.00 2.68 6.91
CA GLY A 7 -1.22 2.83 5.69
C GLY A 7 -1.97 2.22 4.50
N LEU A 8 -2.22 2.98 3.45
CA LEU A 8 -2.73 2.47 2.17
C LEU A 8 -1.65 2.61 1.11
N CYS A 9 -1.23 1.50 0.50
CA CYS A 9 -0.25 1.52 -0.59
C CYS A 9 -0.57 0.48 -1.67
N TYR A 10 0.22 0.52 -2.74
CA TYR A 10 0.22 -0.47 -3.80
C TYR A 10 1.61 -1.04 -4.01
N MET A 11 1.70 -2.24 -4.56
CA MET A 11 2.95 -2.86 -4.98
C MET A 11 4.00 -2.92 -3.86
N ASN A 12 3.53 -3.14 -2.63
CA ASN A 12 4.36 -3.34 -1.43
C ASN A 12 5.23 -2.14 -1.02
N MET A 13 4.77 -0.93 -1.29
CA MET A 13 5.62 0.26 -1.19
C MET A 13 6.16 0.56 0.22
N PHE A 14 5.37 0.34 1.27
CA PHE A 14 5.84 0.62 2.63
C PHE A 14 6.92 -0.36 3.08
N GLU A 15 6.82 -1.64 2.72
CA GLU A 15 7.88 -2.63 2.99
C GLU A 15 9.14 -2.30 2.18
N ASN A 16 9.00 -2.04 0.87
CA ASN A 16 10.13 -1.74 0.00
C ASN A 16 10.91 -0.48 0.43
N ALA A 17 10.20 0.51 0.99
CA ALA A 17 10.81 1.74 1.53
C ALA A 17 11.29 1.60 2.99
N GLY A 18 11.01 0.46 3.65
CA GLY A 18 11.28 0.21 5.06
C GLY A 18 10.52 1.15 5.99
N TRP A 19 9.31 1.55 5.62
CA TRP A 19 8.42 2.41 6.42
C TRP A 19 7.59 1.61 7.41
N ASP A 20 7.27 0.36 7.08
CA ASP A 20 6.63 -0.61 7.96
C ASP A 20 7.45 -0.91 9.24
N GLY A 21 8.77 -0.69 9.20
CA GLY A 21 9.64 -0.75 10.38
C GLY A 21 9.90 0.60 11.07
N LYS A 22 9.38 1.73 10.56
CA LYS A 22 9.65 3.09 11.07
C LYS A 22 8.41 3.81 11.57
N ILE A 23 7.26 3.49 11.00
CA ILE A 23 5.96 4.06 11.34
C ILE A 23 5.15 2.96 12.04
N ASP A 24 4.59 3.30 13.20
CA ASP A 24 3.72 2.42 13.97
C ASP A 24 2.31 2.38 13.35
N PHE A 25 2.20 1.68 12.21
CA PHE A 25 0.91 1.44 11.55
C PHE A 25 0.10 0.41 12.33
N ASP A 26 -1.14 0.73 12.66
CA ASP A 26 -2.08 -0.26 13.20
C ASP A 26 -2.57 -1.24 12.12
N CYS A 27 -2.54 -0.82 10.85
CA CYS A 27 -2.93 -1.63 9.71
C CYS A 27 -2.28 -1.09 8.42
N ILE A 28 -1.81 -2.00 7.57
CA ILE A 28 -1.40 -1.68 6.19
C ILE A 28 -2.32 -2.42 5.23
N ILE A 29 -2.95 -1.67 4.33
CA ILE A 29 -3.70 -2.20 3.18
C ILE A 29 -2.80 -2.02 1.95
N ASN A 30 -2.32 -3.14 1.40
CA ASN A 30 -1.47 -3.18 0.22
C ASN A 30 -2.22 -3.81 -0.95
N GLY A 31 -2.47 -3.02 -1.99
CA GLY A 31 -3.10 -3.49 -3.23
C GLY A 31 -2.08 -3.89 -4.30
N ILE A 32 -2.44 -4.84 -5.16
CA ILE A 32 -1.67 -5.15 -6.37
C ILE A 32 -2.45 -4.62 -7.58
N LEU A 33 -1.78 -3.80 -8.40
CA LEU A 33 -2.34 -3.28 -9.64
C LEU A 33 -1.91 -4.17 -10.81
N THR A 34 -2.89 -4.87 -11.39
CA THR A 34 -2.73 -5.64 -12.63
C THR A 34 -3.76 -5.15 -13.65
N GLY A 35 -3.40 -5.08 -14.92
CA GLY A 35 -4.32 -4.68 -15.97
C GLY A 35 -3.82 -5.05 -17.35
N GLU A 36 -4.74 -5.10 -18.30
CA GLU A 36 -4.48 -5.41 -19.71
C GLU A 36 -4.91 -4.23 -20.58
N ILE A 37 -4.19 -4.01 -21.68
CA ILE A 37 -4.47 -2.93 -22.63
C ILE A 37 -5.22 -3.52 -23.81
N TYR A 38 -6.44 -3.02 -24.04
CA TYR A 38 -7.25 -3.39 -25.17
C TYR A 38 -7.32 -2.22 -26.16
N LYS A 39 -7.07 -2.51 -27.44
CA LYS A 39 -7.34 -1.58 -28.54
C LYS A 39 -8.63 -2.02 -29.21
N LYS A 40 -9.56 -1.08 -29.41
CA LYS A 40 -10.72 -1.30 -30.27
C LYS A 40 -10.28 -1.06 -31.72
N ASP A 41 -10.54 -2.02 -32.59
CA ASP A 41 -10.38 -1.88 -34.04
C ASP A 41 -11.31 -0.80 -34.61
#